data_AF-A0A6G3BJ15-F1
#
_entry.id   AF-A0A6G3BJ15-F1
#
_cell.length_a   1.000
_cell.length_b   1.000
_cell.length_c   1.000
_cell.angle_alpha   90.00
_cell.angle_beta   90.00
_cell.angle_gamma   90.00
#
_symmetry.space_group_name_H-M   'P 1'
#
loop_
_entity.id
_entity.type
_entity.pdbx_description
1 polymer ?
#
loop_
_entity_poly.entity_id
_entity_poly.type
_entity_poly.pdbx_seq_one_letter_code
_entity_poly.pdbx_strand_id
1 'polypeptide(L)'
;MTPTTATAAEPVPAPSTPLSPPGLDDRIARALVGAAVGDALGGPVEGWTPEQIAERHGGRVTGIVGPWHGENWRTARPIAPYHKGDGHVTDDTLMTHALVRVYEKVRDHLDAYAVADHLVPDLLSPRWIPELEAEALPLQRIFLAEKWIVARLHYGHVDPREAGAGNIVNCGAAMYMAPVGLVNAGHPEAAYAEALEVAAPHQSSYGREAAGVFATAVAAACRPGATPASVVDAVLALAKDGTRSAIEAVCEVAVRHDDFEAAIAPLRAAAEPFDTVGPDYRSPALGARRPSRLHAIEELPIALGMLLVGGGDYRRTVLGSVNYGRDCDSIATMSGAIAGALGGEVPADWARTVAQASRLDLEAPARTLAQVAREVFARDVERRRSHEEAFTALAGTR
;
A
#
# COMPACT_ATOMS: atom_id res chain seq x y z
N MET A 1 -70.38 -19.73 8.93
CA MET A 1 -69.81 -18.63 8.14
C MET A 1 -68.96 -17.79 9.07
N THR A 2 -67.67 -18.11 9.13
CA THR A 2 -66.66 -17.42 9.96
C THR A 2 -65.92 -16.46 9.04
N PRO A 3 -65.77 -15.17 9.37
CA PRO A 3 -65.13 -14.22 8.47
C PRO A 3 -63.61 -14.38 8.51
N THR A 4 -63.01 -14.48 7.33
CA THR A 4 -61.57 -14.54 7.08
C THR A 4 -60.92 -13.20 7.44
N THR A 5 -60.01 -13.21 8.41
CA THR A 5 -59.13 -12.08 8.74
C THR A 5 -58.08 -11.91 7.65
N ALA A 6 -58.05 -10.73 7.02
CA ALA A 6 -57.04 -10.33 6.05
C ALA A 6 -55.71 -10.04 6.76
N THR A 7 -54.65 -10.72 6.34
CA THR A 7 -53.28 -10.52 6.77
C THR A 7 -52.75 -9.20 6.20
N ALA A 8 -52.37 -8.26 7.06
CA ALA A 8 -51.73 -7.01 6.66
C ALA A 8 -50.32 -7.30 6.12
N ALA A 9 -50.00 -6.79 4.93
CA ALA A 9 -48.67 -6.89 4.34
C ALA A 9 -47.66 -6.04 5.15
N GLU A 10 -46.50 -6.61 5.44
CA GLU A 10 -45.38 -5.90 6.05
C GLU A 10 -44.89 -4.75 5.15
N PRO A 11 -44.51 -3.59 5.73
CA PRO A 11 -44.01 -2.48 4.95
C PRO A 11 -42.63 -2.81 4.35
N VAL A 12 -42.53 -2.65 3.04
CA VAL A 12 -41.26 -2.70 2.29
C VAL A 12 -40.28 -1.70 2.93
N PRO A 13 -39.04 -2.10 3.27
CA PRO A 13 -38.07 -1.17 3.84
C PRO A 13 -37.78 -0.06 2.85
N ALA A 14 -37.82 1.18 3.33
CA ALA A 14 -37.50 2.35 2.53
C ALA A 14 -36.08 2.22 1.94
N PRO A 15 -35.84 2.70 0.70
CA PRO A 15 -34.50 2.72 0.13
C PRO A 15 -33.57 3.49 1.08
N SER A 16 -32.48 2.84 1.49
CA SER A 16 -31.43 3.45 2.29
C SER A 16 -30.98 4.73 1.61
N THR A 17 -31.08 5.86 2.32
CA THR A 17 -30.50 7.14 1.92
C THR A 17 -29.06 6.90 1.49
N PRO A 18 -28.60 7.34 0.29
CA PRO A 18 -27.22 7.15 -0.10
C PRO A 18 -26.33 7.80 0.98
N LEU A 19 -25.51 6.98 1.63
CA LEU A 19 -24.52 7.44 2.61
C LEU A 19 -23.70 8.56 1.96
N SER A 20 -23.58 9.70 2.64
CA SER A 20 -22.68 10.76 2.18
C SER A 20 -21.30 10.16 1.90
N PRO A 21 -20.61 10.60 0.82
CA PRO A 21 -19.29 10.08 0.51
C PRO A 21 -18.35 10.25 1.72
N PRO A 22 -17.42 9.31 1.95
CA PRO A 22 -16.59 9.32 3.14
C PRO A 22 -15.74 10.58 3.19
N GLY A 23 -15.68 11.19 4.37
CA GLY A 23 -14.82 12.35 4.65
C GLY A 23 -13.34 11.95 4.77
N LEU A 24 -12.47 12.93 5.02
CA LEU A 24 -11.02 12.72 5.10
C LEU A 24 -10.63 11.62 6.11
N ASP A 25 -11.17 11.68 7.32
CA ASP A 25 -10.80 10.75 8.41
C ASP A 25 -11.17 9.30 8.07
N ASP A 26 -12.36 9.12 7.50
CA ASP A 26 -12.85 7.81 7.10
C ASP A 26 -12.03 7.25 5.93
N ARG A 27 -11.64 8.09 4.96
CA ARG A 27 -10.73 7.68 3.87
C ARG A 27 -9.35 7.28 4.40
N ILE A 28 -8.79 8.04 5.34
CA ILE A 28 -7.50 7.73 5.96
C ILE A 28 -7.59 6.42 6.75
N ALA A 29 -8.64 6.23 7.55
CA ALA A 29 -8.86 5.00 8.30
C ALA A 29 -9.02 3.80 7.38
N ARG A 30 -9.90 3.87 6.38
CA ARG A 30 -10.10 2.80 5.40
C ARG A 30 -8.83 2.49 4.61
N ALA A 31 -8.03 3.48 4.27
CA ALA A 31 -6.77 3.26 3.56
C ALA A 31 -5.73 2.54 4.43
N LEU A 32 -5.47 3.01 5.65
CA LEU A 32 -4.46 2.40 6.52
C LEU A 32 -4.89 1.02 7.07
N VAL A 33 -6.14 0.90 7.52
CA VAL A 33 -6.69 -0.40 7.96
C VAL A 33 -6.80 -1.34 6.76
N GLY A 34 -7.20 -0.83 5.60
CA GLY A 34 -7.29 -1.59 4.36
C GLY A 34 -5.94 -2.11 3.87
N ALA A 35 -4.87 -1.32 4.01
CA ALA A 35 -3.51 -1.75 3.75
C ALA A 35 -3.10 -2.90 4.69
N ALA A 36 -3.31 -2.72 6.00
CA ALA A 36 -2.95 -3.73 7.00
C ALA A 36 -3.73 -5.04 6.87
N VAL A 37 -5.01 -4.97 6.48
CA VAL A 37 -5.80 -6.16 6.18
C VAL A 37 -5.30 -6.85 4.90
N GLY A 38 -4.98 -6.10 3.85
CA GLY A 38 -4.41 -6.66 2.62
C GLY A 38 -3.09 -7.40 2.89
N ASP A 39 -2.19 -6.74 3.61
CA ASP A 39 -0.93 -7.28 4.11
C ASP A 39 -1.12 -8.64 4.82
N ALA A 40 -1.96 -8.66 5.86
CA ALA A 40 -2.19 -9.87 6.66
C ALA A 40 -2.87 -11.02 5.89
N LEU A 41 -3.68 -10.73 4.87
CA LEU A 41 -4.28 -11.74 4.00
C LEU A 41 -3.28 -12.31 2.99
N GLY A 42 -2.40 -11.47 2.44
CA GLY A 42 -1.41 -11.87 1.45
C GLY A 42 -0.21 -12.60 2.04
N GLY A 43 0.21 -12.24 3.25
CA GLY A 43 1.42 -12.78 3.90
C GLY A 43 1.52 -14.31 3.89
N PRO A 44 0.50 -15.08 4.33
CA PRO A 44 0.60 -16.54 4.36
C PRO A 44 0.75 -17.23 2.99
N VAL A 45 0.45 -16.54 1.88
CA VAL A 45 0.52 -17.10 0.52
C VAL A 45 1.57 -16.44 -0.37
N GLU A 46 2.37 -15.53 0.21
CA GLU A 46 3.48 -14.87 -0.47
C GLU A 46 4.50 -15.88 -1.04
N GLY A 47 4.89 -15.64 -2.27
CA GLY A 47 5.87 -16.39 -3.05
C GLY A 47 5.32 -17.64 -3.73
N TRP A 48 4.03 -17.93 -3.62
CA TRP A 48 3.40 -19.09 -4.26
C TRP A 48 2.64 -18.70 -5.53
N THR A 49 2.48 -19.64 -6.46
CA THR A 49 1.69 -19.39 -7.69
C THR A 49 0.19 -19.49 -7.39
N PRO A 50 -0.67 -18.87 -8.23
CA PRO A 50 -2.12 -18.99 -8.12
C PRO A 50 -2.63 -20.43 -8.02
N GLU A 51 -2.00 -21.37 -8.74
CA GLU A 51 -2.35 -22.78 -8.75
C GLU A 51 -1.99 -23.46 -7.43
N GLN A 52 -0.79 -23.19 -6.89
CA GLN A 52 -0.35 -23.73 -5.61
C GLN A 52 -1.22 -23.24 -4.45
N ILE A 53 -1.62 -21.96 -4.50
CA ILE A 53 -2.56 -21.37 -3.55
C ILE A 53 -3.89 -22.11 -3.61
N ALA A 54 -4.45 -22.28 -4.82
CA ALA A 54 -5.72 -22.96 -5.02
C ALA A 54 -5.67 -24.43 -4.56
N GLU A 55 -4.61 -25.16 -4.89
CA GLU A 55 -4.40 -26.55 -4.49
C GLU A 55 -4.32 -26.68 -2.97
N ARG A 56 -3.53 -25.81 -2.32
CA ARG A 56 -3.34 -25.85 -0.86
C ARG A 56 -4.65 -25.64 -0.10
N HIS A 57 -5.46 -24.69 -0.53
CA HIS A 57 -6.64 -24.26 0.20
C HIS A 57 -7.94 -24.94 -0.29
N GLY A 58 -7.85 -25.83 -1.30
CA GLY A 58 -9.03 -26.45 -1.90
C GLY A 58 -9.91 -25.45 -2.68
N GLY A 59 -9.32 -24.36 -3.15
CA GLY A 59 -9.99 -23.22 -3.76
C GLY A 59 -9.22 -21.91 -3.53
N ARG A 60 -9.78 -20.79 -4.00
CA ARG A 60 -9.21 -19.46 -3.78
C ARG A 60 -9.22 -19.08 -2.30
N VAL A 61 -8.26 -18.26 -1.89
CA VAL A 61 -8.28 -17.60 -0.59
C VAL A 61 -9.44 -16.62 -0.57
N THR A 62 -10.31 -16.73 0.44
CA THR A 62 -11.49 -15.86 0.63
C THR A 62 -11.45 -15.06 1.93
N GLY A 63 -10.31 -15.06 2.64
CA GLY A 63 -10.14 -14.41 3.94
C GLY A 63 -8.85 -14.83 4.62
N ILE A 64 -8.80 -14.67 5.94
CA ILE A 64 -7.62 -15.00 6.75
C ILE A 64 -7.37 -16.51 6.74
N VAL A 65 -6.12 -16.90 6.46
CA VAL A 65 -5.66 -18.29 6.46
C VAL A 65 -4.42 -18.44 7.34
N GLY A 66 -4.18 -19.68 7.81
CA GLY A 66 -3.00 -19.99 8.62
C GLY A 66 -1.70 -20.03 7.81
N PRO A 67 -0.56 -20.09 8.50
CA PRO A 67 0.75 -20.00 7.87
C PRO A 67 1.05 -21.14 6.89
N TRP A 68 1.81 -20.83 5.83
CA TRP A 68 2.14 -21.82 4.80
C TRP A 68 2.85 -23.07 5.35
N HIS A 69 3.67 -22.92 6.39
CA HIS A 69 4.37 -24.06 6.99
C HIS A 69 3.70 -24.60 8.27
N GLY A 70 2.47 -24.16 8.57
CA GLY A 70 1.74 -24.55 9.77
C GLY A 70 2.57 -24.28 11.03
N GLU A 71 2.60 -25.23 11.96
CA GLU A 71 3.36 -25.15 13.21
C GLU A 71 4.89 -25.01 13.01
N ASN A 72 5.41 -25.36 11.83
CA ASN A 72 6.85 -25.31 11.53
C ASN A 72 7.33 -23.92 11.04
N TRP A 73 6.48 -22.89 11.08
CA TRP A 73 6.85 -21.54 10.60
C TRP A 73 8.14 -21.01 11.23
N ARG A 74 8.39 -21.31 12.52
CA ARG A 74 9.59 -20.86 13.25
C ARG A 74 10.91 -21.36 12.65
N THR A 75 10.90 -22.51 11.99
CA THR A 75 12.11 -23.13 11.42
C THR A 75 12.11 -23.15 9.90
N ALA A 76 11.03 -22.71 9.25
CA ALA A 76 10.89 -22.69 7.80
C ALA A 76 11.97 -21.85 7.09
N ARG A 77 12.77 -22.47 6.22
CA ARG A 77 13.83 -21.78 5.46
C ARG A 77 13.32 -21.36 4.08
N PRO A 78 13.91 -20.32 3.45
CA PRO A 78 15.09 -19.57 3.87
C PRO A 78 14.82 -18.34 4.76
N ILE A 79 13.55 -17.96 4.94
CA ILE A 79 13.14 -16.66 5.52
C ILE A 79 12.44 -16.86 6.89
N ALA A 80 12.93 -17.79 7.71
CA ALA A 80 12.49 -17.94 9.11
C ALA A 80 13.11 -16.85 10.00
N PRO A 81 12.50 -16.54 11.16
CA PRO A 81 11.30 -17.15 11.75
C PRO A 81 10.10 -16.20 11.69
N TYR A 82 9.32 -16.21 10.61
CA TYR A 82 8.21 -15.26 10.44
C TYR A 82 6.85 -15.98 10.45
N HIS A 83 5.98 -15.60 11.39
CA HIS A 83 4.61 -16.12 11.50
C HIS A 83 3.68 -15.44 10.48
N LYS A 84 3.93 -15.64 9.18
CA LYS A 84 3.07 -15.16 8.10
C LYS A 84 1.79 -15.98 8.04
N GLY A 85 0.69 -15.48 8.61
CA GLY A 85 -0.60 -16.17 8.70
C GLY A 85 -1.41 -15.79 9.93
N ASP A 86 -2.62 -16.35 10.05
CA ASP A 86 -3.52 -16.19 11.21
C ASP A 86 -3.89 -14.73 11.55
N GLY A 87 -3.74 -13.81 10.60
CA GLY A 87 -4.03 -12.38 10.77
C GLY A 87 -2.86 -11.55 11.28
N HIS A 88 -1.64 -12.10 11.31
CA HIS A 88 -0.43 -11.31 11.55
C HIS A 88 -0.09 -10.44 10.33
N VAL A 89 0.11 -9.14 10.58
CA VAL A 89 0.64 -8.21 9.57
C VAL A 89 2.14 -8.41 9.34
N THR A 90 2.60 -8.05 8.15
CA THR A 90 3.98 -8.15 7.71
C THR A 90 4.68 -6.76 7.73
N ASP A 91 5.72 -6.48 6.92
CA ASP A 91 6.64 -5.33 7.08
C ASP A 91 6.12 -4.10 6.44
N ASP A 92 5.31 -4.28 5.41
CA ASP A 92 4.32 -3.36 4.90
C ASP A 92 3.66 -2.55 6.02
N THR A 93 2.93 -3.21 6.94
CA THR A 93 2.25 -2.50 8.03
C THR A 93 3.21 -1.92 9.05
N LEU A 94 4.30 -2.63 9.40
CA LEU A 94 5.28 -2.13 10.37
C LEU A 94 5.94 -0.82 9.89
N MET A 95 6.35 -0.78 8.63
CA MET A 95 6.94 0.38 7.97
C MET A 95 5.90 1.49 7.79
N THR A 96 4.66 1.15 7.44
CA THR A 96 3.55 2.12 7.35
C THR A 96 3.32 2.81 8.69
N HIS A 97 3.20 2.04 9.78
CA HIS A 97 3.05 2.59 11.12
C HIS A 97 4.28 3.38 11.57
N ALA A 98 5.49 2.98 11.15
CA ALA A 98 6.72 3.75 11.41
C ALA A 98 6.67 5.12 10.73
N LEU A 99 6.26 5.18 9.46
CA LEU A 99 6.12 6.44 8.75
C LEU A 99 5.05 7.34 9.37
N VAL A 100 3.92 6.78 9.84
CA VAL A 100 2.90 7.55 10.59
C VAL A 100 3.48 8.17 11.86
N ARG A 101 4.31 7.44 12.62
CA ARG A 101 5.00 7.99 13.81
C ARG A 101 6.00 9.10 13.46
N VAL A 102 6.64 9.02 12.30
CA VAL A 102 7.51 10.10 11.81
C VAL A 102 6.67 11.35 11.52
N TYR A 103 5.55 11.22 10.82
CA TYR A 103 4.59 12.32 10.61
C TYR A 103 4.07 12.89 11.94
N GLU A 104 3.76 12.05 12.92
CA GLU A 104 3.33 12.48 14.26
C GLU A 104 4.40 13.34 14.94
N LYS A 105 5.68 13.04 14.74
CA LYS A 105 6.79 13.77 15.35
C LYS A 105 7.11 15.07 14.60
N VAL A 106 7.14 15.02 13.26
CA VAL A 106 7.55 16.15 12.42
C VAL A 106 6.42 17.16 12.24
N ARG A 107 5.18 16.68 12.13
CA ARG A 107 3.99 17.51 11.86
C ARG A 107 4.12 18.36 10.59
N ASP A 108 4.85 17.90 9.59
CA ASP A 108 5.08 18.60 8.32
C ASP A 108 5.33 17.57 7.20
N HIS A 109 5.50 18.04 5.97
CA HIS A 109 6.01 17.22 4.88
C HIS A 109 7.39 16.65 5.22
N LEU A 110 7.64 15.43 4.77
CA LEU A 110 8.85 14.67 5.04
C LEU A 110 9.80 14.70 3.84
N ASP A 111 11.08 14.64 4.12
CA ASP A 111 12.12 14.49 3.11
C ASP A 111 13.11 13.37 3.50
N ALA A 112 14.18 13.25 2.72
CA ALA A 112 15.24 12.29 2.97
C ALA A 112 15.88 12.44 4.37
N TYR A 113 15.93 13.65 4.93
CA TYR A 113 16.52 13.90 6.25
C TYR A 113 15.56 13.51 7.37
N ALA A 114 14.26 13.70 7.20
CA ALA A 114 13.27 13.17 8.14
C ALA A 114 13.39 11.64 8.30
N VAL A 115 13.71 10.93 7.23
CA VAL A 115 14.00 9.48 7.30
C VAL A 115 15.25 9.20 8.14
N ALA A 116 16.33 9.93 7.94
CA ALA A 116 17.56 9.76 8.72
C ALA A 116 17.37 10.12 10.21
N ASP A 117 16.69 11.24 10.47
CA ASP A 117 16.56 11.82 11.81
C ASP A 117 15.46 11.14 12.64
N HIS A 118 14.48 10.49 12.00
CA HIS A 118 13.30 9.96 12.69
C HIS A 118 12.93 8.52 12.32
N LEU A 119 12.88 8.15 11.03
CA LEU A 119 12.52 6.78 10.64
C LEU A 119 13.59 5.78 11.09
N VAL A 120 14.86 6.04 10.81
CA VAL A 120 15.97 5.15 11.18
C VAL A 120 16.05 4.93 12.70
N PRO A 121 15.98 5.97 13.56
CA PRO A 121 15.86 5.77 15.00
C PRO A 121 14.63 4.97 15.42
N ASP A 122 13.48 5.15 14.76
CA ASP A 122 12.25 4.39 15.07
C ASP A 122 12.43 2.88 14.75
N LEU A 123 13.12 2.55 13.64
CA LEU A 123 13.46 1.17 13.25
C LEU A 123 14.47 0.49 14.19
N LEU A 124 15.22 1.29 14.94
CA LEU A 124 16.17 0.87 15.97
C LEU A 124 15.58 0.92 17.39
N SER A 125 14.28 1.20 17.53
CA SER A 125 13.59 1.24 18.81
C SER A 125 12.74 -0.02 19.03
N PRO A 126 12.93 -0.77 20.15
CA PRO A 126 12.20 -2.00 20.41
C PRO A 126 10.68 -1.80 20.45
N ARG A 127 9.94 -2.78 19.93
CA ARG A 127 8.48 -2.86 20.01
C ARG A 127 8.00 -4.28 19.76
N TRP A 128 6.72 -4.53 20.05
CA TRP A 128 6.06 -5.77 19.65
C TRP A 128 6.09 -5.94 18.13
N ILE A 129 6.59 -7.10 17.68
CA ILE A 129 6.63 -7.50 16.27
C ILE A 129 5.72 -8.74 16.09
N PRO A 130 4.57 -8.61 15.39
CA PRO A 130 3.59 -9.68 15.23
C PRO A 130 4.19 -11.00 14.72
N GLU A 131 4.92 -10.97 13.61
CA GLU A 131 5.49 -12.19 13.01
C GLU A 131 6.60 -12.86 13.83
N LEU A 132 7.25 -12.13 14.75
CA LEU A 132 8.24 -12.70 15.66
C LEU A 132 7.60 -13.17 16.97
N GLU A 133 6.36 -12.76 17.24
CA GLU A 133 5.67 -12.92 18.51
C GLU A 133 6.52 -12.45 19.71
N ALA A 134 7.29 -11.38 19.53
CA ALA A 134 8.25 -10.90 20.51
C ALA A 134 8.45 -9.38 20.44
N GLU A 135 8.93 -8.80 21.54
CA GLU A 135 9.54 -7.47 21.49
C GLU A 135 10.91 -7.56 20.82
N ALA A 136 11.08 -6.79 19.75
CA ALA A 136 12.27 -6.80 18.92
C ALA A 136 12.47 -5.44 18.24
N LEU A 137 13.64 -5.25 17.62
CA LEU A 137 13.84 -4.09 16.75
C LEU A 137 13.10 -4.35 15.43
N PRO A 138 12.33 -3.38 14.89
CA PRO A 138 11.78 -3.50 13.53
C PRO A 138 12.85 -3.90 12.50
N LEU A 139 14.08 -3.38 12.65
CA LEU A 139 15.24 -3.75 11.84
C LEU A 139 15.49 -5.28 11.74
N GLN A 140 15.20 -6.04 12.79
CA GLN A 140 15.42 -7.50 12.78
C GLN A 140 14.43 -8.21 11.87
N ARG A 141 13.25 -7.62 11.72
CA ARG A 141 12.13 -8.15 10.97
C ARG A 141 12.21 -7.73 9.49
N ILE A 142 12.18 -6.42 9.22
CA ILE A 142 12.02 -5.86 7.87
C ILE A 142 12.94 -6.51 6.84
N PHE A 143 12.52 -6.56 5.57
CA PHE A 143 13.30 -7.19 4.52
C PHE A 143 14.66 -6.50 4.26
N LEU A 144 15.54 -7.18 3.51
CA LEU A 144 16.93 -6.75 3.33
C LEU A 144 17.06 -5.36 2.69
N ALA A 145 16.10 -4.99 1.83
CA ALA A 145 16.07 -3.68 1.19
C ALA A 145 15.81 -2.57 2.22
N GLU A 146 14.99 -2.79 3.22
CA GLU A 146 14.68 -1.82 4.28
C GLU A 146 15.83 -1.76 5.28
N LYS A 147 16.50 -2.89 5.57
CA LYS A 147 17.74 -2.92 6.39
C LYS A 147 18.84 -2.06 5.76
N TRP A 148 18.85 -1.91 4.44
CA TRP A 148 19.77 -1.03 3.72
C TRP A 148 19.69 0.42 4.20
N ILE A 149 18.48 0.93 4.50
CA ILE A 149 18.27 2.29 4.99
C ILE A 149 19.13 2.53 6.24
N VAL A 150 19.03 1.60 7.21
CA VAL A 150 19.81 1.67 8.46
C VAL A 150 21.29 1.47 8.20
N ALA A 151 21.66 0.51 7.35
CA ALA A 151 23.06 0.27 6.98
C ALA A 151 23.72 1.53 6.39
N ARG A 152 23.03 2.25 5.50
CA ARG A 152 23.58 3.42 4.80
C ARG A 152 23.56 4.68 5.65
N LEU A 153 22.47 4.94 6.37
CA LEU A 153 22.31 6.19 7.12
C LEU A 153 22.94 6.11 8.51
N HIS A 154 22.65 5.05 9.28
CA HIS A 154 23.11 4.94 10.66
C HIS A 154 24.58 4.54 10.75
N TYR A 155 25.00 3.54 9.95
CA TYR A 155 26.36 3.01 10.01
C TYR A 155 27.27 3.57 8.91
N GLY A 156 26.72 3.82 7.72
CA GLY A 156 27.48 4.34 6.59
C GLY A 156 27.61 5.86 6.57
N HIS A 157 26.77 6.59 7.33
CA HIS A 157 26.70 8.05 7.34
C HIS A 157 26.65 8.69 5.94
N VAL A 158 26.00 7.99 5.01
CA VAL A 158 25.83 8.45 3.62
C VAL A 158 24.85 9.62 3.59
N ASP A 159 25.02 10.54 2.63
CA ASP A 159 24.03 11.59 2.39
C ASP A 159 22.62 10.96 2.19
N PRO A 160 21.60 11.40 2.94
CA PRO A 160 20.28 10.81 2.86
C PRO A 160 19.67 10.79 1.45
N ARG A 161 19.94 11.79 0.62
CA ARG A 161 19.39 11.88 -0.74
C ARG A 161 19.96 10.83 -1.69
N GLU A 162 21.13 10.28 -1.37
CA GLU A 162 21.85 9.29 -2.19
C GLU A 162 21.89 7.90 -1.58
N ALA A 163 21.38 7.73 -0.35
CA ALA A 163 21.57 6.49 0.42
C ALA A 163 20.90 5.27 -0.22
N GLY A 164 19.81 5.44 -0.98
CA GLY A 164 19.12 4.36 -1.70
C GLY A 164 19.89 3.80 -2.90
N ALA A 165 20.95 4.48 -3.36
CA ALA A 165 21.79 3.97 -4.44
C ALA A 165 22.55 2.70 -4.03
N GLY A 166 22.54 1.70 -4.91
CA GLY A 166 23.17 0.40 -4.68
C GLY A 166 22.31 -0.62 -3.94
N ASN A 167 21.09 -0.25 -3.54
CA ASN A 167 20.15 -1.17 -2.92
C ASN A 167 19.56 -2.19 -3.91
N ILE A 168 18.91 -3.21 -3.37
CA ILE A 168 18.05 -4.17 -4.05
C ILE A 168 16.79 -3.43 -4.50
N VAL A 169 16.59 -3.27 -5.82
CA VAL A 169 15.43 -2.55 -6.35
C VAL A 169 14.19 -3.44 -6.28
N ASN A 170 13.28 -3.14 -5.36
CA ASN A 170 12.03 -3.87 -5.12
C ASN A 170 10.89 -2.91 -4.72
N CYS A 171 9.74 -3.46 -4.34
CA CYS A 171 8.56 -2.75 -3.84
C CYS A 171 8.73 -2.09 -2.46
N GLY A 172 9.85 -2.32 -1.77
CA GLY A 172 10.02 -2.01 -0.36
C GLY A 172 9.74 -0.56 0.03
N ALA A 173 10.07 0.41 -0.82
CA ALA A 173 9.71 1.81 -0.58
C ALA A 173 8.24 2.11 -0.91
N ALA A 174 7.66 1.42 -1.90
CA ALA A 174 6.27 1.62 -2.29
C ALA A 174 5.30 1.09 -1.23
N MET A 175 5.54 -0.11 -0.68
CA MET A 175 4.59 -0.80 0.21
C MET A 175 4.14 0.04 1.42
N TYR A 176 4.96 0.97 1.91
CA TYR A 176 4.63 1.82 3.07
C TYR A 176 4.33 3.29 2.73
N MET A 177 4.17 3.66 1.46
CA MET A 177 4.06 5.07 1.05
C MET A 177 2.62 5.63 1.12
N ALA A 178 1.64 4.82 1.54
CA ALA A 178 0.25 5.26 1.70
C ALA A 178 0.10 6.51 2.60
N PRO A 179 0.82 6.64 3.75
CA PRO A 179 0.75 7.84 4.57
C PRO A 179 1.11 9.13 3.82
N VAL A 180 2.08 9.10 2.91
CA VAL A 180 2.45 10.27 2.08
C VAL A 180 1.29 10.68 1.18
N GLY A 181 0.66 9.72 0.51
CA GLY A 181 -0.52 9.98 -0.31
C GLY A 181 -1.69 10.55 0.49
N LEU A 182 -1.89 10.08 1.73
CA LEU A 182 -2.96 10.52 2.62
C LEU A 182 -2.72 11.91 3.21
N VAL A 183 -1.48 12.27 3.54
CA VAL A 183 -1.11 13.64 3.96
C VAL A 183 -1.34 14.63 2.81
N ASN A 184 -1.10 14.20 1.58
CA ASN A 184 -1.36 14.96 0.35
C ASN A 184 -2.74 14.67 -0.27
N ALA A 185 -3.73 14.28 0.53
CA ALA A 185 -5.05 13.86 0.04
C ALA A 185 -5.65 14.87 -0.96
N GLY A 186 -5.92 14.42 -2.19
CA GLY A 186 -6.46 15.24 -3.27
C GLY A 186 -5.43 15.98 -4.13
N HIS A 187 -4.13 15.90 -3.81
CA HIS A 187 -3.06 16.61 -4.51
C HIS A 187 -1.91 15.67 -4.97
N PRO A 188 -2.13 14.84 -6.01
CA PRO A 188 -1.22 13.75 -6.37
C PRO A 188 0.17 14.19 -6.82
N GLU A 189 0.32 15.38 -7.40
CA GLU A 189 1.62 15.94 -7.78
C GLU A 189 2.52 16.20 -6.57
N ALA A 190 1.94 16.64 -5.45
CA ALA A 190 2.70 16.84 -4.21
C ALA A 190 3.01 15.50 -3.53
N ALA A 191 2.05 14.57 -3.54
CA ALA A 191 2.27 13.21 -3.05
C ALA A 191 3.43 12.52 -3.77
N TYR A 192 3.48 12.64 -5.10
CA TYR A 192 4.58 12.13 -5.92
C TYR A 192 5.91 12.73 -5.52
N ALA A 193 6.00 14.06 -5.42
CA ALA A 193 7.23 14.77 -5.10
C ALA A 193 7.75 14.41 -3.69
N GLU A 194 6.89 14.43 -2.68
CA GLU A 194 7.26 14.08 -1.31
C GLU A 194 7.68 12.60 -1.20
N ALA A 195 6.93 11.69 -1.81
CA ALA A 195 7.27 10.27 -1.78
C ALA A 195 8.62 9.97 -2.45
N LEU A 196 8.99 10.71 -3.51
CA LEU A 196 10.33 10.60 -4.08
C LEU A 196 11.41 11.04 -3.08
N GLU A 197 11.21 12.10 -2.30
CA GLU A 197 12.17 12.52 -1.28
C GLU A 197 12.25 11.52 -0.12
N VAL A 198 11.10 11.04 0.38
CA VAL A 198 11.03 10.04 1.45
C VAL A 198 11.63 8.70 1.03
N ALA A 199 11.46 8.30 -0.24
CA ALA A 199 12.02 7.05 -0.76
C ALA A 199 13.50 7.16 -1.14
N ALA A 200 14.08 8.37 -1.27
CA ALA A 200 15.46 8.58 -1.70
C ALA A 200 16.52 7.81 -0.88
N PRO A 201 16.39 7.70 0.46
CA PRO A 201 17.35 6.97 1.27
C PRO A 201 17.18 5.46 1.23
N HIS A 202 16.03 4.98 0.72
CA HIS A 202 15.67 3.57 0.66
C HIS A 202 15.92 3.00 -0.72
N GLN A 203 15.37 3.60 -1.76
CA GLN A 203 15.33 3.02 -3.09
C GLN A 203 15.93 3.94 -4.16
N SER A 204 16.24 3.33 -5.29
CA SER A 204 16.62 4.02 -6.52
C SER A 204 15.84 3.44 -7.70
N SER A 205 15.98 4.03 -8.88
CA SER A 205 15.38 3.48 -10.12
C SER A 205 13.87 3.23 -9.99
N TYR A 206 13.35 2.15 -10.57
CA TYR A 206 11.91 1.86 -10.60
C TYR A 206 11.31 1.57 -9.21
N GLY A 207 12.11 1.21 -8.20
CA GLY A 207 11.65 1.09 -6.81
C GLY A 207 11.32 2.45 -6.19
N ARG A 208 12.15 3.48 -6.44
CA ARG A 208 11.88 4.86 -6.00
C ARG A 208 10.72 5.48 -6.79
N GLU A 209 10.70 5.24 -8.10
CA GLU A 209 9.61 5.66 -8.98
C GLU A 209 8.28 5.10 -8.50
N ALA A 210 8.21 3.79 -8.22
CA ALA A 210 6.98 3.14 -7.77
C ALA A 210 6.45 3.71 -6.45
N ALA A 211 7.33 4.13 -5.52
CA ALA A 211 6.91 4.82 -4.31
C ALA A 211 6.19 6.15 -4.59
N GLY A 212 6.75 6.97 -5.50
CA GLY A 212 6.11 8.19 -5.96
C GLY A 212 4.75 7.95 -6.60
N VAL A 213 4.69 6.95 -7.49
CA VAL A 213 3.47 6.60 -8.23
C VAL A 213 2.40 5.98 -7.31
N PHE A 214 2.78 5.19 -6.31
CA PHE A 214 1.82 4.66 -5.34
C PHE A 214 1.24 5.77 -4.45
N ALA A 215 2.06 6.69 -3.94
CA ALA A 215 1.58 7.84 -3.18
C ALA A 215 0.63 8.71 -4.01
N THR A 216 0.92 8.88 -5.30
CA THR A 216 0.03 9.51 -6.29
C THR A 216 -1.32 8.82 -6.35
N ALA A 217 -1.35 7.49 -6.43
CA ALA A 217 -2.59 6.72 -6.50
C ALA A 217 -3.47 6.95 -5.26
N VAL A 218 -2.86 6.89 -4.07
CA VAL A 218 -3.56 7.11 -2.80
C VAL A 218 -4.09 8.54 -2.68
N ALA A 219 -3.29 9.55 -3.03
CA ALA A 219 -3.73 10.94 -3.04
C ALA A 219 -4.87 11.20 -4.04
N ALA A 220 -4.79 10.57 -5.22
CA ALA A 220 -5.82 10.68 -6.26
C ALA A 220 -7.13 10.02 -5.83
N ALA A 221 -7.05 8.88 -5.15
CA ALA A 221 -8.20 8.16 -4.59
C ALA A 221 -8.98 9.00 -3.56
N CYS A 222 -8.31 9.92 -2.87
CA CYS A 222 -8.96 10.85 -1.94
C CYS A 222 -9.71 12.01 -2.61
N ARG A 223 -9.58 12.23 -3.92
CA ARG A 223 -10.31 13.30 -4.61
C ARG A 223 -11.83 13.05 -4.54
N PRO A 224 -12.66 14.08 -4.31
CA PRO A 224 -14.11 13.93 -4.38
C PRO A 224 -14.55 13.36 -5.73
N GLY A 225 -15.34 12.28 -5.72
CA GLY A 225 -15.81 11.62 -6.94
C GLY A 225 -14.76 10.78 -7.67
N ALA A 226 -13.60 10.50 -7.05
CA ALA A 226 -12.59 9.62 -7.63
C ALA A 226 -13.17 8.21 -7.92
N THR A 227 -12.73 7.65 -9.04
CA THR A 227 -13.02 6.29 -9.50
C THR A 227 -11.70 5.54 -9.74
N PRO A 228 -11.71 4.20 -9.82
CA PRO A 228 -10.54 3.42 -10.22
C PRO A 228 -9.87 3.96 -11.50
N ALA A 229 -10.66 4.28 -12.54
CA ALA A 229 -10.13 4.84 -13.79
C ALA A 229 -9.43 6.19 -13.57
N SER A 230 -10.04 7.11 -12.81
CA SER A 230 -9.42 8.42 -12.54
C SER A 230 -8.13 8.33 -11.71
N VAL A 231 -7.99 7.28 -10.89
CA VAL A 231 -6.75 6.99 -10.15
C VAL A 231 -5.67 6.54 -11.14
N VAL A 232 -6.02 5.64 -12.06
CA VAL A 232 -5.12 5.17 -13.13
C VAL A 232 -4.67 6.32 -14.04
N ASP A 233 -5.58 7.22 -14.41
CA ASP A 233 -5.23 8.41 -15.20
C ASP A 233 -4.22 9.32 -14.47
N ALA A 234 -4.43 9.53 -13.16
CA ALA A 234 -3.54 10.36 -12.36
C ALA A 234 -2.13 9.75 -12.23
N VAL A 235 -2.03 8.44 -12.04
CA VAL A 235 -0.71 7.77 -11.99
C VAL A 235 -0.02 7.77 -13.34
N LEU A 236 -0.73 7.54 -14.45
CA LEU A 236 -0.16 7.54 -15.80
C LEU A 236 0.35 8.92 -16.23
N ALA A 237 -0.24 10.00 -15.70
CA ALA A 237 0.21 11.37 -15.94
C ALA A 237 1.58 11.68 -15.29
N LEU A 238 1.90 11.02 -14.17
CA LEU A 238 3.11 11.31 -13.39
C LEU A 238 4.19 10.25 -13.56
N ALA A 239 3.81 8.97 -13.61
CA ALA A 239 4.72 7.84 -13.77
C ALA A 239 5.66 8.03 -14.97
N LYS A 240 6.88 7.49 -14.85
CA LYS A 240 7.91 7.53 -15.88
C LYS A 240 8.33 6.14 -16.32
N ASP A 241 8.93 6.08 -17.51
CA ASP A 241 9.76 4.97 -17.98
C ASP A 241 9.05 3.58 -17.91
N GLY A 242 9.78 2.54 -17.51
CA GLY A 242 9.26 1.17 -17.36
C GLY A 242 8.08 1.07 -16.39
N THR A 243 8.08 1.84 -15.30
CA THR A 243 6.94 1.88 -14.36
C THR A 243 5.66 2.34 -15.06
N ARG A 244 5.71 3.44 -15.83
CA ARG A 244 4.56 3.90 -16.62
C ARG A 244 4.10 2.86 -17.63
N SER A 245 5.06 2.27 -18.35
CA SER A 245 4.78 1.30 -19.42
C SER A 245 4.13 0.02 -18.88
N ALA A 246 4.57 -0.46 -17.71
CA ALA A 246 3.98 -1.59 -17.02
C ALA A 246 2.54 -1.31 -16.55
N ILE A 247 2.31 -0.12 -15.96
CA ILE A 247 0.97 0.28 -15.53
C ILE A 247 0.02 0.36 -16.72
N GLU A 248 0.43 0.99 -17.81
CA GLU A 248 -0.35 1.09 -19.05
C GLU A 248 -0.74 -0.30 -19.58
N ALA A 249 0.24 -1.19 -19.76
CA ALA A 249 0.01 -2.54 -20.26
C ALA A 249 -0.95 -3.37 -19.37
N VAL A 250 -0.73 -3.34 -18.05
CA VAL A 250 -1.58 -4.10 -17.11
C VAL A 250 -2.99 -3.51 -17.06
N CYS A 251 -3.14 -2.19 -17.02
CA CYS A 251 -4.45 -1.54 -16.94
C CYS A 251 -5.28 -1.72 -18.23
N GLU A 252 -4.64 -1.68 -19.41
CA GLU A 252 -5.31 -1.93 -20.70
C GLU A 252 -5.92 -3.34 -20.81
N VAL A 253 -5.28 -4.32 -20.14
CA VAL A 253 -5.81 -5.67 -20.02
C VAL A 253 -6.90 -5.72 -18.95
N ALA A 254 -6.64 -5.14 -17.77
CA ALA A 254 -7.55 -5.17 -16.63
C ALA A 254 -8.97 -4.68 -16.94
N VAL A 255 -9.12 -3.61 -17.73
CA VAL A 255 -10.45 -3.07 -18.10
C VAL A 255 -11.34 -4.04 -18.90
N ARG A 256 -10.80 -5.17 -19.36
CA ARG A 256 -11.51 -6.21 -20.12
C ARG A 256 -12.04 -7.33 -19.23
N HIS A 257 -11.78 -7.27 -17.93
CA HIS A 257 -12.15 -8.30 -16.96
C HIS A 257 -12.96 -7.69 -15.82
N ASP A 258 -13.99 -8.41 -15.40
CA ASP A 258 -14.82 -8.12 -14.23
C ASP A 258 -14.65 -9.17 -13.12
N ASP A 259 -13.83 -10.18 -13.35
CA ASP A 259 -13.52 -11.25 -12.40
C ASP A 259 -12.01 -11.43 -12.27
N PHE A 260 -11.52 -11.52 -11.02
CA PHE A 260 -10.09 -11.62 -10.78
C PHE A 260 -9.52 -12.96 -11.20
N GLU A 261 -10.28 -14.06 -11.11
CA GLU A 261 -9.78 -15.39 -11.49
C GLU A 261 -9.48 -15.43 -13.00
N ALA A 262 -10.38 -14.89 -13.80
CA ALA A 262 -10.18 -14.74 -15.24
C ALA A 262 -9.06 -13.72 -15.60
N ALA A 263 -8.78 -12.76 -14.71
CA ALA A 263 -7.79 -11.71 -14.94
C ALA A 263 -6.35 -12.11 -14.58
N ILE A 264 -6.12 -13.01 -13.62
CA ILE A 264 -4.78 -13.34 -13.09
C ILE A 264 -3.76 -13.63 -14.20
N ALA A 265 -4.05 -14.58 -15.09
CA ALA A 265 -3.11 -14.98 -16.14
C ALA A 265 -2.88 -13.85 -17.19
N PRO A 266 -3.94 -13.18 -17.71
CA PRO A 266 -3.77 -12.02 -18.58
C PRO A 266 -2.96 -10.87 -17.96
N LEU A 267 -3.22 -10.51 -16.70
CA LEU A 267 -2.48 -9.44 -16.03
C LEU A 267 -1.02 -9.81 -15.83
N ARG A 268 -0.72 -11.07 -15.47
CA ARG A 268 0.65 -11.53 -15.36
C ARG A 268 1.40 -11.45 -16.69
N ALA A 269 0.75 -11.88 -17.78
CA ALA A 269 1.34 -11.79 -19.11
C ALA A 269 1.61 -10.34 -19.54
N ALA A 270 0.76 -9.39 -19.12
CA ALA A 270 0.97 -7.96 -19.38
C ALA A 270 2.13 -7.36 -18.56
N ALA A 271 2.33 -7.81 -17.32
CA ALA A 271 3.41 -7.36 -16.45
C ALA A 271 4.77 -7.99 -16.80
N GLU A 272 4.78 -9.21 -17.34
CA GLU A 272 5.97 -10.01 -17.60
C GLU A 272 7.10 -9.29 -18.37
N PRO A 273 6.84 -8.49 -19.43
CA PRO A 273 7.90 -7.79 -20.16
C PRO A 273 8.68 -6.76 -19.33
N PHE A 274 8.12 -6.32 -18.19
CA PHE A 274 8.68 -5.31 -17.31
C PHE A 274 9.19 -5.90 -15.99
N ASP A 275 8.93 -7.18 -15.73
CA ASP A 275 9.35 -7.88 -14.52
C ASP A 275 10.81 -8.34 -14.61
N THR A 276 11.61 -8.01 -13.59
CA THR A 276 13.01 -8.47 -13.49
C THR A 276 13.17 -9.75 -12.69
N VAL A 277 12.22 -10.11 -11.83
CA VAL A 277 12.30 -11.27 -10.93
C VAL A 277 12.24 -12.56 -11.74
N GLY A 278 11.38 -12.60 -12.77
CA GLY A 278 11.24 -13.76 -13.66
C GLY A 278 10.07 -14.67 -13.28
N PRO A 279 9.90 -15.79 -14.00
CA PRO A 279 8.71 -16.63 -13.89
C PRO A 279 8.59 -17.36 -12.54
N ASP A 280 9.72 -17.78 -11.96
CA ASP A 280 9.77 -18.38 -10.63
C ASP A 280 10.17 -17.32 -9.58
N TYR A 281 9.17 -16.79 -8.86
CA TYR A 281 9.38 -15.75 -7.86
C TYR A 281 10.36 -16.18 -6.75
N ARG A 282 10.35 -17.47 -6.38
CA ARG A 282 11.21 -18.01 -5.31
C ARG A 282 12.61 -18.37 -5.79
N SER A 283 12.84 -18.31 -7.10
CA SER A 283 14.16 -18.49 -7.74
C SER A 283 14.43 -17.34 -8.72
N PRO A 284 14.70 -16.12 -8.21
CA PRO A 284 14.83 -14.93 -9.06
C PRO A 284 15.91 -15.06 -10.13
N ALA A 285 15.65 -14.51 -11.31
CA ALA A 285 16.60 -14.47 -12.42
C ALA A 285 17.87 -13.68 -12.06
N LEU A 286 18.99 -13.95 -12.77
CA LEU A 286 20.27 -13.26 -12.52
C LEU A 286 20.22 -11.73 -12.69
N GLY A 287 19.26 -11.24 -13.48
CA GLY A 287 19.00 -9.82 -13.71
C GLY A 287 18.04 -9.18 -12.70
N ALA A 288 17.48 -9.95 -11.77
CA ALA A 288 16.45 -9.51 -10.84
C ALA A 288 16.91 -8.35 -9.97
N ARG A 289 16.00 -7.40 -9.73
CA ARG A 289 16.14 -6.32 -8.75
C ARG A 289 17.32 -5.38 -9.03
N ARG A 290 17.82 -5.36 -10.26
CA ARG A 290 18.84 -4.42 -10.74
C ARG A 290 18.19 -3.12 -11.20
N PRO A 291 18.84 -1.95 -11.01
CA PRO A 291 18.37 -0.70 -11.57
C PRO A 291 18.15 -0.77 -13.08
N SER A 292 17.03 -0.21 -13.54
CA SER A 292 16.67 -0.13 -14.95
C SER A 292 15.69 1.02 -15.21
N ARG A 293 15.69 1.55 -16.43
CA ARG A 293 14.62 2.42 -16.93
C ARG A 293 13.58 1.66 -17.77
N LEU A 294 13.80 0.38 -18.03
CA LEU A 294 12.91 -0.43 -18.87
C LEU A 294 11.95 -1.29 -18.04
N HIS A 295 12.26 -1.50 -16.76
CA HIS A 295 11.52 -2.40 -15.89
C HIS A 295 10.72 -1.65 -14.84
N ALA A 296 9.84 -2.37 -14.16
CA ALA A 296 9.03 -1.91 -13.06
C ALA A 296 9.13 -2.90 -11.89
N ILE A 297 8.66 -2.49 -10.71
CA ILE A 297 8.19 -3.47 -9.74
C ILE A 297 6.90 -4.10 -10.29
N GLU A 298 6.63 -5.36 -9.98
CA GLU A 298 5.42 -6.04 -10.46
C GLU A 298 4.18 -5.57 -9.70
N GLU A 299 4.37 -5.21 -8.43
CA GLU A 299 3.31 -5.19 -7.45
C GLU A 299 2.36 -4.01 -7.66
N LEU A 300 2.88 -2.83 -7.99
CA LEU A 300 2.07 -1.63 -8.21
C LEU A 300 1.19 -1.71 -9.48
N PRO A 301 1.71 -2.11 -10.67
CA PRO A 301 0.87 -2.36 -11.84
C PRO A 301 -0.25 -3.37 -11.56
N ILE A 302 0.06 -4.49 -10.90
CA ILE A 302 -0.95 -5.51 -10.57
C ILE A 302 -1.97 -4.99 -9.57
N ALA A 303 -1.55 -4.23 -8.54
CA ALA A 303 -2.46 -3.62 -7.58
C ALA A 303 -3.47 -2.67 -8.26
N LEU A 304 -3.02 -1.86 -9.22
CA LEU A 304 -3.87 -0.98 -10.03
C LEU A 304 -4.78 -1.78 -10.98
N GLY A 305 -4.26 -2.85 -11.58
CA GLY A 305 -5.05 -3.77 -12.40
C GLY A 305 -6.18 -4.42 -11.59
N MET A 306 -5.88 -4.93 -10.40
CA MET A 306 -6.88 -5.55 -9.50
C MET A 306 -7.90 -4.53 -8.98
N LEU A 307 -7.51 -3.27 -8.81
CA LEU A 307 -8.45 -2.19 -8.49
C LEU A 307 -9.47 -1.96 -9.61
N LEU A 308 -9.03 -1.99 -10.87
CA LEU A 308 -9.91 -1.87 -12.04
C LEU A 308 -10.84 -3.07 -12.14
N VAL A 309 -10.31 -4.29 -12.04
CA VAL A 309 -11.09 -5.54 -12.09
C VAL A 309 -12.12 -5.59 -10.95
N GLY A 310 -11.73 -5.17 -9.75
CA GLY A 310 -12.60 -5.08 -8.58
C GLY A 310 -13.61 -3.92 -8.63
N GLY A 311 -13.49 -3.00 -9.59
CA GLY A 311 -14.34 -1.82 -9.70
C GLY A 311 -14.28 -0.90 -8.48
N GLY A 312 -13.18 -0.92 -7.73
CA GLY A 312 -13.01 -0.18 -6.47
C GLY A 312 -13.69 -0.83 -5.26
N ASP A 313 -14.34 -1.99 -5.40
CA ASP A 313 -14.79 -2.78 -4.26
C ASP A 313 -13.57 -3.35 -3.53
N TYR A 314 -13.46 -3.07 -2.22
CA TYR A 314 -12.30 -3.43 -1.42
C TYR A 314 -12.08 -4.95 -1.39
N ARG A 315 -13.13 -5.73 -1.11
CA ARG A 315 -13.02 -7.19 -0.98
C ARG A 315 -12.58 -7.84 -2.28
N ARG A 316 -13.21 -7.48 -3.41
CA ARG A 316 -12.87 -8.04 -4.73
C ARG A 316 -11.45 -7.66 -5.15
N THR A 317 -11.08 -6.39 -4.94
CA THR A 317 -9.74 -5.88 -5.25
C THR A 317 -8.67 -6.63 -4.46
N VAL A 318 -8.80 -6.70 -3.13
CA VAL A 318 -7.81 -7.31 -2.25
C VAL A 318 -7.73 -8.82 -2.44
N LEU A 319 -8.86 -9.53 -2.59
CA LEU A 319 -8.81 -10.97 -2.83
C LEU A 319 -8.21 -11.31 -4.19
N GLY A 320 -8.41 -10.45 -5.21
CA GLY A 320 -7.71 -10.58 -6.49
C GLY A 320 -6.19 -10.48 -6.32
N SER A 321 -5.73 -9.47 -5.58
CA SER A 321 -4.31 -9.26 -5.25
C SER A 321 -3.70 -10.42 -4.46
N VAL A 322 -4.42 -10.96 -3.48
CA VAL A 322 -3.97 -12.12 -2.66
C VAL A 322 -3.85 -13.38 -3.52
N ASN A 323 -4.86 -13.66 -4.35
CA ASN A 323 -4.88 -14.87 -5.19
C ASN A 323 -4.00 -14.78 -6.44
N TYR A 324 -3.48 -13.59 -6.76
CA TYR A 324 -2.43 -13.42 -7.77
C TYR A 324 -1.13 -14.13 -7.36
N GLY A 325 -0.88 -14.28 -6.06
CA GLY A 325 0.34 -14.88 -5.53
C GLY A 325 1.58 -14.02 -5.77
N ARG A 326 2.76 -14.65 -5.79
CA ARG A 326 4.06 -13.94 -5.86
C ARG A 326 4.18 -12.96 -4.68
N ASP A 327 4.51 -11.69 -4.87
CA ASP A 327 4.63 -10.72 -3.77
C ASP A 327 3.26 -10.17 -3.30
N CYS A 328 2.32 -11.07 -3.03
CA CYS A 328 0.90 -10.72 -2.90
C CYS A 328 0.53 -9.98 -1.62
N ASP A 329 1.31 -10.04 -0.55
CA ASP A 329 1.14 -9.14 0.60
C ASP A 329 1.31 -7.69 0.17
N SER A 330 2.41 -7.34 -0.50
CA SER A 330 2.64 -5.99 -1.02
C SER A 330 1.63 -5.54 -2.08
N ILE A 331 1.20 -6.43 -2.98
CA ILE A 331 0.12 -6.13 -3.93
C ILE A 331 -1.19 -5.83 -3.18
N ALA A 332 -1.53 -6.65 -2.18
CA ALA A 332 -2.74 -6.50 -1.39
C ALA A 332 -2.70 -5.26 -0.48
N THR A 333 -1.54 -4.93 0.09
CA THR A 333 -1.29 -3.68 0.84
C THR A 333 -1.59 -2.47 -0.04
N MET A 334 -0.98 -2.39 -1.22
CA MET A 334 -1.14 -1.23 -2.11
C MET A 334 -2.56 -1.10 -2.65
N SER A 335 -3.13 -2.20 -3.16
CA SER A 335 -4.49 -2.21 -3.69
C SER A 335 -5.53 -1.95 -2.60
N GLY A 336 -5.33 -2.48 -1.39
CA GLY A 336 -6.15 -2.24 -0.22
C GLY A 336 -6.12 -0.78 0.26
N ALA A 337 -4.94 -0.16 0.25
CA ALA A 337 -4.81 1.27 0.56
C ALA A 337 -5.58 2.15 -0.44
N ILE A 338 -5.44 1.89 -1.73
CA ILE A 338 -6.10 2.66 -2.79
C ILE A 338 -7.61 2.46 -2.75
N ALA A 339 -8.08 1.20 -2.65
CA ALA A 339 -9.51 0.91 -2.55
C ALA A 339 -10.12 1.52 -1.29
N GLY A 340 -9.43 1.46 -0.15
CA GLY A 340 -9.85 2.11 1.09
C GLY A 340 -9.94 3.64 0.96
N ALA A 341 -8.92 4.27 0.36
CA ALA A 341 -8.88 5.72 0.12
C ALA A 341 -10.00 6.19 -0.84
N LEU A 342 -10.38 5.37 -1.82
CA LEU A 342 -11.52 5.60 -2.71
C LEU A 342 -12.86 5.59 -1.97
N GLY A 343 -12.91 4.90 -0.82
CA GLY A 343 -14.10 4.72 -0.01
C GLY A 343 -14.62 3.28 0.01
N GLY A 344 -13.88 2.32 -0.51
CA GLY A 344 -14.20 0.89 -0.36
C GLY A 344 -14.28 0.50 1.11
N GLU A 345 -15.31 -0.28 1.46
CA GLU A 345 -15.53 -0.70 2.85
C GLU A 345 -14.64 -1.88 3.21
N VAL A 346 -13.77 -1.70 4.20
CA VAL A 346 -12.92 -2.78 4.73
C VAL A 346 -13.79 -3.71 5.60
N PRO A 347 -13.82 -5.02 5.35
CA PRO A 347 -14.61 -5.94 6.16
C PRO A 347 -14.24 -5.89 7.64
N ALA A 348 -15.20 -5.49 8.48
CA ALA A 348 -14.97 -5.25 9.90
C ALA A 348 -14.56 -6.52 10.67
N ASP A 349 -14.97 -7.70 10.20
CA ASP A 349 -14.53 -8.98 10.74
C ASP A 349 -13.04 -9.24 10.44
N TRP A 350 -12.57 -8.94 9.23
CA TRP A 350 -11.15 -9.05 8.88
C TRP A 350 -10.31 -8.06 9.68
N ALA A 351 -10.69 -6.78 9.69
CA ALA A 351 -9.96 -5.75 10.43
C ALA A 351 -9.84 -6.09 11.93
N ARG A 352 -10.93 -6.58 12.53
CA ARG A 352 -10.93 -6.99 13.95
C ARG A 352 -10.01 -8.18 14.21
N THR A 353 -10.07 -9.21 13.37
CA THR A 353 -9.21 -10.39 13.53
C THR A 353 -7.74 -10.03 13.34
N VAL A 354 -7.40 -9.21 12.34
CA VAL A 354 -6.02 -8.75 12.10
C VAL A 354 -5.50 -7.93 13.29
N ALA A 355 -6.28 -6.98 13.80
CA ALA A 355 -5.90 -6.18 14.96
C ALA A 355 -5.65 -7.06 16.21
N GLN A 356 -6.53 -8.03 16.46
CA GLN A 356 -6.43 -8.95 17.60
C GLN A 356 -5.24 -9.89 17.49
N ALA A 357 -5.07 -10.56 16.34
CA ALA A 357 -3.98 -11.49 16.10
C ALA A 357 -2.62 -10.78 16.13
N SER A 358 -2.52 -9.63 15.45
CA SER A 358 -1.30 -8.84 15.43
C SER A 358 -1.01 -8.13 16.76
N ARG A 359 -1.99 -8.00 17.65
CA ARG A 359 -1.93 -7.19 18.88
C ARG A 359 -1.54 -5.74 18.58
N LEU A 360 -2.13 -5.17 17.54
CA LEU A 360 -1.91 -3.79 17.11
C LEU A 360 -3.23 -3.01 17.11
N ASP A 361 -3.17 -1.72 17.46
CA ASP A 361 -4.25 -0.78 17.17
C ASP A 361 -4.11 -0.30 15.73
N LEU A 362 -5.06 -0.66 14.88
CA LEU A 362 -5.08 -0.26 13.46
C LEU A 362 -5.76 1.10 13.24
N GLU A 363 -6.50 1.62 14.23
CA GLU A 363 -7.29 2.84 14.12
C GLU A 363 -6.55 4.06 14.68
N ALA A 364 -5.72 3.89 15.72
CA ALA A 364 -4.93 4.98 16.29
C ALA A 364 -3.99 5.64 15.26
N PRO A 365 -3.23 4.91 14.43
CA PRO A 365 -2.41 5.50 13.39
C PRO A 365 -3.22 6.37 12.41
N ALA A 366 -4.43 5.93 12.05
CA ALA A 366 -5.32 6.67 11.16
C ALA A 366 -5.80 7.99 11.78
N ARG A 367 -6.24 7.97 13.06
CA ARG A 367 -6.63 9.19 13.77
C ARG A 367 -5.46 10.18 13.86
N THR A 368 -4.26 9.69 14.19
CA THR A 368 -3.06 10.50 14.26
C THR A 368 -2.75 11.13 12.89
N LEU A 369 -2.72 10.33 11.83
CA LEU A 369 -2.39 10.83 10.50
C LEU A 369 -3.44 11.81 9.98
N ALA A 370 -4.73 11.61 10.28
CA ALA A 370 -5.80 12.53 9.91
C ALA A 370 -5.67 13.90 10.60
N GLN A 371 -5.20 13.93 11.84
CA GLN A 371 -4.85 15.18 12.50
C GLN A 371 -3.65 15.84 11.79
N VAL A 372 -2.58 15.08 11.55
CA VAL A 372 -1.36 15.60 10.88
C VAL A 372 -1.69 16.15 9.50
N ALA A 373 -2.46 15.44 8.67
CA ALA A 373 -2.84 15.87 7.33
C ALA A 373 -3.54 17.25 7.33
N ARG A 374 -4.41 17.53 8.31
CA ARG A 374 -5.04 18.85 8.46
C ARG A 374 -4.04 19.93 8.85
N GLU A 375 -3.11 19.61 9.74
CA GLU A 375 -2.09 20.55 10.18
C GLU A 375 -1.10 20.88 9.05
N VAL A 376 -0.70 19.88 8.26
CA VAL A 376 0.13 20.04 7.05
C VAL A 376 -0.61 20.92 6.03
N PHE A 377 -1.86 20.58 5.70
CA PHE A 377 -2.68 21.39 4.79
C PHE A 377 -2.79 22.86 5.23
N ALA A 378 -3.00 23.11 6.52
CA ALA A 378 -3.06 24.49 7.05
C ALA A 378 -1.71 25.23 6.86
N ARG A 379 -0.58 24.54 7.07
CA ARG A 379 0.76 25.10 6.82
C ARG A 379 0.99 25.39 5.34
N ASP A 380 0.52 24.51 4.44
CA ASP A 380 0.69 24.71 3.00
C ASP A 380 -0.11 25.90 2.48
N VAL A 381 -1.34 26.07 2.97
CA VAL A 381 -2.15 27.25 2.66
C VAL A 381 -1.44 28.53 3.09
N GLU A 382 -0.83 28.53 4.27
CA GLU A 382 -0.07 29.69 4.77
C GLU A 382 1.18 29.97 3.94
N ARG A 383 1.97 28.93 3.65
CA ARG A 383 3.16 29.01 2.76
C ARG A 383 2.79 29.54 1.39
N ARG A 384 1.68 29.05 0.82
CA ARG A 384 1.21 29.46 -0.50
C ARG A 384 0.84 30.93 -0.52
N ARG A 385 0.07 31.40 0.47
CA ARG A 385 -0.31 32.82 0.62
C ARG A 385 0.91 33.71 0.80
N SER A 386 1.82 33.35 1.69
CA SER A 386 3.10 34.05 1.88
C SER A 386 3.89 34.18 0.56
N HIS A 387 3.95 33.11 -0.23
CA HIS A 387 4.58 33.16 -1.55
C HIS A 387 3.81 34.06 -2.54
N GLU A 388 2.48 34.01 -2.58
CA GLU A 388 1.65 34.87 -3.44
C GLU A 388 1.85 36.35 -3.14
N GLU A 389 1.87 36.72 -1.87
CA GLU A 389 2.10 38.09 -1.42
C GLU A 389 3.48 38.58 -1.83
N ALA A 390 4.53 37.78 -1.55
CA ALA A 390 5.90 38.11 -1.93
C ALA A 390 6.06 38.24 -3.46
N PHE A 391 5.52 37.30 -4.22
CA PHE A 391 5.60 37.33 -5.69
C PHE A 391 4.86 38.54 -6.27
N THR A 392 3.67 38.85 -5.76
CA THR A 392 2.88 40.01 -6.22
C THR A 392 3.59 41.33 -5.94
N ALA A 393 4.21 41.46 -4.76
CA ALA A 393 5.02 42.64 -4.42
C ALA A 393 6.23 42.82 -5.36
N LEU A 394 6.88 41.72 -5.78
CA LEU A 394 8.00 41.75 -6.72
C LEU A 394 7.57 42.01 -8.16
N ALA A 395 6.45 41.43 -8.60
CA ALA A 395 5.97 41.56 -9.97
C ALA A 395 5.45 42.98 -10.29
N GLY A 396 5.06 43.73 -9.24
CA GLY A 396 4.41 45.04 -9.37
C GLY A 396 3.02 44.92 -10.01
N THR A 397 2.28 46.03 -10.03
CA THR A 397 1.11 46.16 -10.91
C THR A 397 1.61 46.36 -12.34
N ARG A 398 1.57 45.31 -13.16
CA ARG A 398 1.74 45.45 -14.61
C ARG A 398 0.57 46.19 -15.23
#